data_AF-A0A7S3DRG3-F1
#
_entry.id   AF-A0A7S3DRG3-F1
#
_cell.length_a   1.000
_cell.length_b   1.000
_cell.length_c   1.000
_cell.angle_alpha   90.00
_cell.angle_beta   90.00
_cell.angle_gamma   90.00
#
_symmetry.space_group_name_H-M   'P 1'
#
loop_
_entity.id
_entity.type
_entity.pdbx_description
1 polymer ?
#
loop_
_entity_poly.entity_id
_entity_poly.type
_entity_poly.pdbx_seq_one_letter_code
_entity_poly.pdbx_strand_id
1 'polypeptide(L)'
;ILLGIGLLISYILHRKQVEEQRRRSNSSGGFTDPLGSPFELPLGLPVVDVGLMALLDVVSLMLVFLTGIYVSPTLTVILVQFVLPLTAFFMQFVHPHGRFSCCRPMDGSSAATSTTSPCLSTGSSPSGNHGHTRNNSRGSNYSMGSGTSQSPQEDTHMSNYNNNNINFLTIPSCAGLAAEHLWGSALIFCACIFALIPSFYTIIDPDFFRYADPIPLRVAYNSLFFLSACVPAAASQLYKEHVFLQYKQPVNVHKVNLLLSVFQFVFVSVLSPLVFTLQGLGSEDAIWYTLYPSSDFSENFVDGLSCFFWLLDDEDQETKYPEKASCDWVLPLTITHAICIILVGTAVDKIVSAGSTKITHRGISAGIILAVVGMAIYDFHIPQFSYGPFVDGLTLLCLIMLILGSEIYHRVSMPESTFETIYPTLENIYDDE
;
A
#
# COMPACT_ATOMS: atom_id res chain seq x y z
N ILE A 1 5.67 8.81 -16.93
CA ILE A 1 5.92 7.40 -16.52
C ILE A 1 7.37 6.95 -16.78
N LEU A 2 7.86 6.93 -18.03
CA LEU A 2 9.25 6.51 -18.34
C LEU A 2 10.33 7.32 -17.60
N LEU A 3 10.11 8.63 -17.42
CA LEU A 3 11.01 9.48 -16.62
C LEU A 3 10.97 9.11 -15.13
N GLY A 4 9.80 8.76 -14.61
CA GLY A 4 9.63 8.29 -13.22
C GLY A 4 10.26 6.92 -13.00
N ILE A 5 10.10 5.99 -13.95
CA ILE A 5 10.78 4.69 -13.94
C ILE A 5 12.30 4.89 -14.06
N GLY A 6 12.76 5.81 -14.90
CA GLY A 6 14.18 6.16 -15.05
C GLY A 6 14.77 6.74 -13.77
N LEU A 7 14.06 7.64 -13.09
CA LEU A 7 14.47 8.19 -11.79
C LEU A 7 14.48 7.12 -10.70
N LEU A 8 13.48 6.22 -10.68
CA LEU A 8 13.43 5.09 -9.74
C LEU A 8 14.60 4.12 -9.95
N ILE A 9 14.90 3.75 -11.20
CA ILE A 9 16.03 2.86 -11.53
C ILE A 9 17.36 3.54 -11.19
N SER A 10 17.54 4.81 -11.55
CA SER A 10 18.74 5.58 -11.21
C SER A 10 18.92 5.70 -9.70
N TYR A 11 17.82 5.85 -8.96
CA TYR A 11 17.83 5.89 -7.50
C TYR A 11 18.22 4.53 -6.88
N ILE A 12 17.63 3.43 -7.35
CA ILE A 12 17.97 2.07 -6.89
C ILE A 12 19.46 1.79 -7.13
N LEU A 13 20.00 2.19 -8.29
CA LEU A 13 21.41 2.04 -8.62
C LEU A 13 22.30 2.91 -7.71
N HIS A 14 21.95 4.17 -7.51
CA HIS A 14 22.70 5.08 -6.64
C HIS A 14 22.73 4.58 -5.19
N ARG A 15 21.58 4.16 -4.65
CA ARG A 15 21.48 3.62 -3.29
C ARG A 15 22.36 2.38 -3.12
N LYS A 16 22.37 1.48 -4.11
CA LYS A 16 23.22 0.28 -4.08
C LYS A 16 24.71 0.65 -3.99
N GLN A 17 25.13 1.72 -4.67
CA GLN A 17 26.50 2.23 -4.54
C GLN A 17 26.80 2.83 -3.18
N VAL A 18 25.88 3.59 -2.59
CA VAL A 18 26.04 4.16 -1.24
C VAL A 18 26.13 3.06 -0.18
N GLU A 19 25.31 2.01 -0.27
CA GLU A 19 25.39 0.87 0.64
C GLU A 19 26.70 0.09 0.48
N GLU A 20 27.20 -0.08 -0.74
CA GLU A 20 28.52 -0.67 -0.98
C GLU A 20 29.66 0.19 -0.41
N GLN A 21 29.58 1.51 -0.53
CA GLN A 21 30.54 2.42 0.08
C GLN A 21 30.49 2.37 1.60
N ARG A 22 29.29 2.33 2.21
CA ARG A 22 29.13 2.21 3.66
C ARG A 22 29.66 0.88 4.19
N ARG A 23 29.46 -0.23 3.46
CA ARG A 23 30.08 -1.53 3.80
C ARG A 23 31.60 -1.48 3.75
N ARG A 24 32.18 -0.79 2.75
CA ARG A 24 33.63 -0.58 2.65
C ARG A 24 34.16 0.31 3.79
N SER A 25 33.44 1.38 4.14
CA SER A 25 33.78 2.27 5.26
C SER A 25 33.71 1.55 6.61
N ASN A 26 32.71 0.72 6.86
CA ASN A 26 32.62 -0.04 8.12
C ASN A 26 33.69 -1.15 8.21
N SER A 27 34.23 -1.62 7.08
CA SER A 27 35.35 -2.57 7.07
C SER A 27 36.70 -1.91 7.35
N SER A 28 36.79 -0.57 7.27
CA SER A 28 37.99 0.22 7.59
C SER A 28 37.80 0.84 8.96
N GLY A 29 38.03 0.04 10.00
CA GLY A 29 37.77 0.43 11.39
C GLY A 29 38.44 1.74 11.82
N GLY A 30 37.68 2.56 12.56
CA GLY A 30 38.26 3.46 13.56
C GLY A 30 38.39 4.94 13.19
N PHE A 31 37.44 5.55 12.49
CA PHE A 31 37.36 7.02 12.44
C PHE A 31 35.95 7.53 12.75
N THR A 32 35.74 7.89 14.01
CA THR A 32 34.58 8.64 14.50
C THR A 32 34.79 10.10 14.14
N ASP A 33 34.42 10.51 12.92
CA ASP A 33 34.31 11.93 12.60
C ASP A 33 32.99 12.48 13.15
N PRO A 34 32.99 13.52 14.00
CA PRO A 34 31.79 14.15 14.53
C PRO A 34 31.21 15.19 13.56
N LEU A 35 31.52 15.12 12.27
CA LEU A 35 31.00 16.06 11.28
C LEU A 35 29.64 15.57 10.78
N GLY A 36 28.60 16.13 11.39
CA GLY A 36 27.19 15.84 11.09
C GLY A 36 26.94 15.73 9.58
N SER A 37 26.30 14.63 9.20
CA SER A 37 25.82 14.41 7.84
C SER A 37 24.95 15.61 7.44
N PRO A 38 25.26 16.31 6.32
CA PRO A 38 24.75 17.66 6.07
C PRO A 38 23.23 17.78 5.79
N PHE A 39 22.43 16.73 5.95
CA PHE A 39 20.99 16.74 5.67
C PHE A 39 20.16 15.82 6.57
N GLU A 40 20.61 15.53 7.79
CA GLU A 40 19.73 14.93 8.79
C GLU A 40 18.87 16.03 9.43
N LEU A 41 17.67 16.22 8.89
CA LEU A 41 16.64 16.94 9.64
C LEU A 41 16.44 16.21 10.98
N PRO A 42 16.01 16.93 12.04
CA PRO A 42 15.69 16.35 13.36
C PRO A 42 14.48 15.39 13.33
N LEU A 43 14.12 14.84 12.16
CA LEU A 43 13.13 13.80 11.96
C LEU A 43 13.74 12.38 12.02
N GLY A 44 15.07 12.22 11.95
CA GLY A 44 15.72 10.89 11.96
C GLY A 44 15.49 10.08 10.68
N LEU A 45 14.97 10.71 9.62
CA LEU A 45 14.74 10.13 8.30
C LEU A 45 15.49 10.96 7.25
N PRO A 46 16.19 10.32 6.29
CA PRO A 46 16.82 11.07 5.21
C PRO A 46 15.74 11.66 4.30
N VAL A 47 15.91 12.93 3.97
CA VAL A 47 14.98 13.71 3.14
C VAL A 47 14.69 13.02 1.79
N VAL A 48 15.70 12.33 1.25
CA VAL A 48 15.60 11.63 -0.03
C VAL A 48 14.57 10.49 0.02
N ASP A 49 14.48 9.76 1.14
CA ASP A 49 13.50 8.67 1.28
C ASP A 49 12.07 9.23 1.29
N VAL A 50 11.85 10.33 2.02
CA VAL A 50 10.54 11.01 2.06
C VAL A 50 10.18 11.60 0.70
N GLY A 51 11.16 12.17 0.00
CA GLY A 51 10.99 12.65 -1.37
C GLY A 51 10.58 11.55 -2.35
N LEU A 52 11.18 10.35 -2.25
CA LEU A 52 10.79 9.22 -3.10
C LEU A 52 9.37 8.73 -2.80
N MET A 53 8.99 8.64 -1.52
CA MET A 53 7.62 8.29 -1.11
C MET A 53 6.61 9.27 -1.72
N ALA A 54 6.88 10.57 -1.57
CA ALA A 54 6.02 11.60 -2.14
C ALA A 54 5.94 11.51 -3.66
N LEU A 55 7.06 11.26 -4.35
CA LEU A 55 7.06 11.13 -5.80
C LEU A 55 6.20 9.95 -6.27
N LEU A 56 6.30 8.78 -5.63
CA LEU A 56 5.50 7.61 -5.98
C LEU A 56 3.99 7.86 -5.72
N ASP A 57 3.66 8.49 -4.59
CA ASP A 57 2.28 8.89 -4.29
C ASP A 57 1.73 9.85 -5.35
N VAL A 58 2.51 10.86 -5.76
CA VAL A 58 2.09 11.83 -6.79
C VAL A 58 1.95 11.17 -8.15
N VAL A 59 2.84 10.26 -8.53
CA VAL A 59 2.70 9.52 -9.80
C VAL A 59 1.42 8.69 -9.80
N SER A 60 1.11 8.02 -8.69
CA SER A 60 -0.16 7.30 -8.54
C SER A 60 -1.36 8.25 -8.65
N LEU A 61 -1.35 9.34 -7.88
CA LEU A 61 -2.43 10.33 -7.87
C LEU A 61 -2.67 10.93 -9.26
N MET A 62 -1.61 11.28 -9.99
CA MET A 62 -1.71 11.83 -11.34
C MET A 62 -2.30 10.83 -12.34
N LEU A 63 -1.95 9.55 -12.23
CA LEU A 63 -2.53 8.50 -13.07
C LEU A 63 -4.02 8.30 -12.74
N VAL A 64 -4.38 8.27 -11.45
CA VAL A 64 -5.78 8.20 -11.01
C VAL A 64 -6.57 9.41 -11.50
N PHE A 65 -6.03 10.62 -11.38
CA PHE A 65 -6.69 11.85 -11.84
C PHE A 65 -6.89 11.87 -13.35
N LEU A 66 -5.87 11.49 -14.12
CA LEU A 66 -5.96 11.42 -15.59
C LEU A 66 -7.07 10.50 -16.09
N THR A 67 -7.25 9.39 -15.39
CA THR A 67 -8.06 8.28 -15.89
C THR A 67 -9.44 8.23 -15.26
N GLY A 68 -9.56 8.71 -14.02
CA GLY A 68 -10.75 8.56 -13.19
C GLY A 68 -12.01 9.23 -13.74
N ILE A 69 -11.88 10.24 -14.59
CA ILE A 69 -13.03 10.95 -15.16
C ILE A 69 -13.86 10.06 -16.11
N TYR A 70 -13.25 9.06 -16.77
CA TYR A 70 -13.94 8.16 -17.70
C TYR A 70 -14.20 6.76 -17.13
N VAL A 71 -13.65 6.44 -15.96
CA VAL A 71 -13.84 5.13 -15.32
C VAL A 71 -15.10 5.20 -14.47
N SER A 72 -15.99 4.20 -14.59
CA SER A 72 -17.21 4.21 -13.79
C SER A 72 -16.87 4.21 -12.29
N PRO A 73 -17.58 4.99 -11.46
CA PRO A 73 -17.35 5.06 -10.02
C PRO A 73 -17.27 3.68 -9.34
N THR A 74 -18.15 2.73 -9.68
CA THR A 74 -18.06 1.36 -9.12
C THR A 74 -16.76 0.66 -9.53
N LEU A 75 -16.34 0.80 -10.79
CA LEU A 75 -15.10 0.22 -11.29
C LEU A 75 -13.88 0.85 -10.59
N THR A 76 -13.87 2.15 -10.31
CA THR A 76 -12.76 2.78 -9.56
C THR A 76 -12.55 2.15 -8.18
N VAL A 77 -13.64 1.86 -7.45
CA VAL A 77 -13.56 1.23 -6.12
C VAL A 77 -13.12 -0.23 -6.22
N ILE A 78 -13.47 -0.95 -7.29
CA ILE A 78 -12.99 -2.30 -7.51
C ILE A 78 -11.48 -2.27 -7.83
N LEU A 79 -11.06 -1.44 -8.79
CA LEU A 79 -9.68 -1.40 -9.26
C LEU A 79 -8.70 -0.90 -8.21
N VAL A 80 -9.09 0.04 -7.33
CA VAL A 80 -8.19 0.51 -6.26
C VAL A 80 -7.80 -0.60 -5.28
N GLN A 81 -8.63 -1.66 -5.14
CA GLN A 81 -8.27 -2.81 -4.30
C GLN A 81 -7.14 -3.64 -4.88
N PHE A 82 -6.78 -3.44 -6.16
CA PHE A 82 -5.65 -4.12 -6.79
C PHE A 82 -4.29 -3.75 -6.17
N VAL A 83 -4.24 -2.68 -5.38
CA VAL A 83 -3.05 -2.34 -4.57
C VAL A 83 -2.71 -3.48 -3.60
N LEU A 84 -3.69 -4.12 -2.95
CA LEU A 84 -3.44 -5.20 -1.98
C LEU A 84 -2.69 -6.41 -2.58
N PRO A 85 -3.16 -7.03 -3.69
CA PRO A 85 -2.42 -8.12 -4.30
C PRO A 85 -1.08 -7.70 -4.88
N LEU A 86 -0.94 -6.48 -5.40
CA LEU A 86 0.35 -5.96 -5.85
C LEU A 86 1.34 -5.82 -4.70
N THR A 87 0.91 -5.29 -3.55
CA THR A 87 1.74 -5.19 -2.34
C THR A 87 2.17 -6.58 -1.88
N ALA A 88 1.24 -7.54 -1.81
CA ALA A 88 1.56 -8.93 -1.45
C ALA A 88 2.56 -9.59 -2.42
N PHE A 89 2.40 -9.32 -3.72
CA PHE A 89 3.31 -9.81 -4.76
C PHE A 89 4.70 -9.18 -4.64
N PHE A 90 4.79 -7.85 -4.50
CA PHE A 90 6.05 -7.13 -4.38
C PHE A 90 6.82 -7.47 -3.10
N MET A 91 6.15 -7.74 -1.97
CA MET A 91 6.81 -8.22 -0.75
C MET A 91 7.67 -9.46 -0.99
N GLN A 92 7.25 -10.36 -1.89
CA GLN A 92 8.01 -11.58 -2.21
C GLN A 92 9.37 -11.27 -2.86
N PHE A 93 9.48 -10.16 -3.60
CA PHE A 93 10.72 -9.75 -4.27
C PHE A 93 11.62 -8.89 -3.38
N VAL A 94 11.05 -8.12 -2.47
CA VAL A 94 11.80 -7.18 -1.62
C VAL A 94 12.47 -7.89 -0.44
N HIS A 95 11.86 -8.94 0.11
CA HIS A 95 12.47 -9.63 1.25
C HIS A 95 13.77 -10.36 0.84
N PRO A 96 14.91 -10.09 1.51
CA PRO A 96 16.20 -10.73 1.21
C PRO A 96 16.20 -12.25 1.44
N HIS A 97 15.25 -12.76 2.22
CA HIS A 97 14.99 -14.19 2.42
C HIS A 97 13.98 -14.78 1.41
N GLY A 98 13.36 -13.95 0.57
CA GLY A 98 12.36 -14.30 -0.44
C GLY A 98 12.93 -14.99 -1.68
N ARG A 99 14.19 -15.46 -1.67
CA ARG A 99 14.69 -16.37 -2.72
C ARG A 99 13.85 -17.63 -2.68
N PHE A 100 12.84 -17.70 -3.55
CA PHE A 100 11.91 -18.80 -3.82
C PHE A 100 12.44 -20.17 -3.38
N SER A 101 12.33 -20.46 -2.09
CA SER A 101 12.58 -21.79 -1.54
C SER A 101 11.31 -22.63 -1.55
N CYS A 102 10.22 -22.11 -2.14
CA CYS A 102 8.95 -22.80 -2.32
C CYS A 102 9.06 -24.04 -3.22
N CYS A 103 10.15 -24.17 -3.97
CA CYS A 103 10.40 -25.30 -4.86
C CYS A 103 11.61 -26.14 -4.44
N ARG A 104 12.09 -26.06 -3.19
CA ARG A 104 12.92 -27.15 -2.69
C ARG A 104 11.97 -28.31 -2.38
N PRO A 105 11.93 -29.38 -3.19
CA PRO A 105 11.21 -30.57 -2.79
C PRO A 105 11.70 -30.93 -1.40
N MET A 106 10.77 -31.20 -0.48
CA MET A 106 11.11 -31.94 0.72
C MET A 106 11.66 -33.27 0.24
N ASP A 107 12.99 -33.35 0.10
CA ASP A 107 13.70 -34.60 -0.07
C ASP A 107 13.54 -35.35 1.26
N GLY A 108 12.36 -35.96 1.40
CA GLY A 108 12.05 -36.98 2.38
C GLY A 108 12.93 -38.17 2.09
N SER A 109 14.03 -38.23 2.84
CA SER A 109 14.84 -39.40 3.15
C SER A 109 14.26 -40.77 2.76
N SER A 110 15.08 -41.49 2.03
CA SER A 110 15.60 -42.80 2.47
C SER A 110 14.56 -43.92 2.66
N ALA A 111 14.18 -44.55 1.55
CA ALA A 111 14.05 -46.00 1.57
C ALA A 111 15.47 -46.60 1.62
N ALA A 112 15.79 -47.23 2.74
CA ALA A 112 16.97 -48.04 2.90
C ALA A 112 17.01 -49.16 1.85
N THR A 113 18.08 -49.24 1.06
CA THR A 113 18.69 -50.54 0.74
C THR A 113 20.19 -50.37 0.45
N SER A 114 20.96 -51.08 1.26
CA SER A 114 22.40 -51.33 1.20
C SER A 114 23.04 -51.39 -0.19
N THR A 115 24.14 -50.64 -0.39
CA THR A 115 25.43 -51.20 -0.82
C THR A 115 26.56 -50.15 -0.74
N THR A 116 27.54 -50.45 0.13
CA THR A 116 28.98 -50.20 0.02
C THR A 116 29.49 -49.26 -1.09
N SER A 117 30.11 -48.13 -0.71
CA SER A 117 31.53 -47.82 -1.04
C SER A 117 32.04 -46.59 -0.26
N PRO A 118 33.34 -46.56 0.12
CA PRO A 118 33.90 -45.53 1.00
C PRO A 118 34.62 -44.44 0.21
N CYS A 119 34.48 -43.17 0.63
CA CYS A 119 35.47 -42.14 0.34
C CYS A 119 35.91 -41.47 1.66
N LEU A 120 37.17 -41.76 1.97
CA LEU A 120 38.00 -41.23 3.03
C LEU A 120 38.20 -39.71 2.90
N SER A 121 38.09 -39.00 4.02
CA SER A 121 38.91 -37.82 4.37
C SER A 121 38.61 -37.47 5.83
N THR A 122 39.20 -38.16 6.81
CA THR A 122 40.41 -37.75 7.56
C THR A 122 40.52 -36.24 7.80
N GLY A 123 40.34 -35.82 9.06
CA GLY A 123 40.57 -34.43 9.48
C GLY A 123 40.18 -34.11 10.93
N SER A 124 40.72 -34.89 11.86
CA SER A 124 41.08 -34.50 13.26
C SER A 124 40.23 -33.47 14.04
N SER A 125 39.51 -33.97 15.05
CA SER A 125 39.35 -33.30 16.35
C SER A 125 40.71 -33.14 17.06
N PRO A 126 40.85 -32.21 18.02
CA PRO A 126 40.62 -32.54 19.45
C PRO A 126 39.70 -31.50 20.12
N SER A 127 38.68 -31.92 20.88
CA SER A 127 38.77 -32.37 22.29
C SER A 127 38.97 -31.22 23.29
N GLY A 128 38.00 -31.10 24.21
CA GLY A 128 37.94 -30.18 25.35
C GLY A 128 36.48 -29.99 25.73
N ASN A 129 35.75 -30.98 26.26
CA ASN A 129 35.82 -31.62 27.58
C ASN A 129 35.29 -30.75 28.75
N HIS A 130 34.28 -31.33 29.41
CA HIS A 130 33.80 -31.12 30.78
C HIS A 130 32.94 -29.91 31.18
N GLY A 131 31.81 -30.24 31.84
CA GLY A 131 31.09 -29.31 32.72
C GLY A 131 29.67 -29.72 33.10
N HIS A 132 29.48 -30.88 33.74
CA HIS A 132 28.26 -31.17 34.49
C HIS A 132 28.05 -30.14 35.61
N THR A 133 26.86 -29.54 35.72
CA THR A 133 26.31 -29.21 37.05
C THR A 133 24.80 -29.34 37.10
N ARG A 134 24.35 -29.80 38.26
CA ARG A 134 23.07 -30.39 38.62
C ARG A 134 22.30 -29.39 39.49
N ASN A 135 20.98 -29.43 39.40
CA ASN A 135 19.93 -28.91 40.29
C ASN A 135 20.36 -28.27 41.63
N ASN A 136 19.73 -27.13 41.99
CA ASN A 136 18.84 -27.13 43.15
C ASN A 136 17.96 -25.87 43.25
N SER A 137 16.75 -26.13 43.72
CA SER A 137 15.68 -25.22 44.10
C SER A 137 15.83 -24.72 45.55
N ARG A 138 15.53 -23.44 45.76
CA ARG A 138 15.12 -22.74 47.00
C ARG A 138 14.97 -21.26 46.60
N GLY A 139 13.85 -20.55 46.75
CA GLY A 139 12.83 -20.60 47.80
C GLY A 139 13.12 -19.49 48.80
N SER A 140 12.63 -18.26 48.53
CA SER A 140 12.48 -17.22 49.56
C SER A 140 11.44 -16.19 49.13
N ASN A 141 10.35 -16.19 49.89
CA ASN A 141 9.31 -15.17 49.96
C ASN A 141 9.88 -13.85 50.51
N TYR A 142 9.44 -12.70 50.00
CA TYR A 142 9.07 -11.55 50.83
C TYR A 142 7.94 -10.77 50.15
N SER A 143 6.86 -10.59 50.91
CA SER A 143 5.69 -9.77 50.65
C SER A 143 5.58 -8.76 51.79
N MET A 144 5.33 -7.49 51.47
CA MET A 144 4.68 -6.42 52.24
C MET A 144 4.81 -5.13 51.40
N GLY A 145 3.83 -4.23 51.21
CA GLY A 145 2.43 -4.12 51.61
C GLY A 145 1.72 -3.17 50.62
N SER A 146 0.41 -3.33 50.40
CA SER A 146 -0.66 -2.51 51.03
C SER A 146 -0.98 -1.21 50.28
N GLY A 147 -2.10 -1.21 49.54
CA GLY A 147 -2.69 -0.01 48.94
C GLY A 147 -3.94 -0.31 48.10
N THR A 148 -5.03 -0.65 48.78
CA THR A 148 -6.39 -0.93 48.29
C THR A 148 -7.05 0.19 47.47
N SER A 149 -7.66 -0.16 46.34
CA SER A 149 -9.01 0.33 45.96
C SER A 149 -9.64 -0.56 44.87
N GLN A 150 -10.63 -1.32 45.36
CA GLN A 150 -11.78 -2.03 44.78
C GLN A 150 -12.06 -2.08 43.25
N SER A 151 -12.49 -3.29 42.89
CA SER A 151 -13.02 -3.83 41.63
C SER A 151 -14.44 -3.30 41.26
N PRO A 152 -14.98 -3.68 40.09
CA PRO A 152 -15.64 -5.00 39.89
C PRO A 152 -15.11 -5.70 38.61
N GLN A 153 -14.37 -6.81 38.71
CA GLN A 153 -14.84 -8.20 38.79
C GLN A 153 -15.86 -8.57 37.70
N GLU A 154 -15.32 -8.84 36.49
CA GLU A 154 -16.00 -9.56 35.42
C GLU A 154 -15.35 -10.96 35.32
N ASP A 155 -16.08 -11.97 35.78
CA ASP A 155 -15.62 -13.36 35.84
C ASP A 155 -15.44 -13.93 34.43
N THR A 156 -14.18 -13.99 33.97
CA THR A 156 -13.84 -14.68 32.72
C THR A 156 -13.52 -16.14 33.04
N HIS A 157 -14.51 -17.01 32.84
CA HIS A 157 -14.31 -18.46 32.76
C HIS A 157 -13.25 -18.78 31.70
N MET A 158 -12.03 -19.13 32.12
CA MET A 158 -11.07 -19.83 31.25
C MET A 158 -11.60 -21.24 30.97
N SER A 159 -12.32 -21.39 29.85
CA SER A 159 -12.56 -22.70 29.27
C SER A 159 -11.23 -23.32 28.84
N ASN A 160 -10.89 -24.39 29.54
CA ASN A 160 -9.81 -25.33 29.22
C ASN A 160 -10.10 -25.96 27.84
N TYR A 161 -9.67 -25.28 26.77
CA TYR A 161 -9.87 -25.73 25.40
C TYR A 161 -8.88 -26.87 25.12
N ASN A 162 -9.42 -28.09 25.07
CA ASN A 162 -8.69 -29.29 24.72
C ASN A 162 -7.95 -29.08 23.38
N ASN A 163 -6.62 -29.15 23.43
CA ASN A 163 -5.70 -29.25 22.29
C ASN A 163 -5.96 -30.56 21.54
N ASN A 164 -7.03 -30.62 20.76
CA ASN A 164 -7.14 -31.61 19.71
C ASN A 164 -6.23 -31.14 18.57
N ASN A 165 -5.13 -31.88 18.40
CA ASN A 165 -4.14 -31.79 17.32
C ASN A 165 -4.80 -31.82 15.93
N ILE A 166 -5.41 -30.72 15.53
CA ILE A 166 -5.53 -30.40 14.11
C ILE A 166 -4.11 -30.02 13.72
N ASN A 167 -3.39 -30.98 13.15
CA ASN A 167 -2.16 -30.73 12.40
C ASN A 167 -2.56 -29.83 11.22
N PHE A 168 -2.77 -28.54 11.50
CA PHE A 168 -2.98 -27.54 10.49
C PHE A 168 -1.70 -27.56 9.69
N LEU A 169 -1.81 -28.07 8.47
CA LEU A 169 -0.72 -28.21 7.52
C LEU A 169 -0.06 -26.84 7.45
N THR A 170 1.08 -26.69 8.13
CA THR A 170 1.85 -25.45 8.15
C THR A 170 2.50 -25.39 6.79
N ILE A 171 1.74 -24.89 5.81
CA ILE A 171 2.25 -24.57 4.50
C ILE A 171 3.45 -23.66 4.76
N PRO A 172 4.65 -23.99 4.24
CA PRO A 172 5.82 -23.15 4.42
C PRO A 172 5.46 -21.73 4.02
N SER A 173 5.47 -20.83 5.00
CA SER A 173 4.97 -19.47 4.84
C SER A 173 5.76 -18.78 3.73
N CYS A 174 5.06 -18.47 2.63
CA CYS A 174 5.66 -17.77 1.51
C CYS A 174 5.88 -16.32 1.96
N ALA A 175 7.14 -15.95 2.20
CA ALA A 175 7.55 -14.60 2.63
C ALA A 175 6.93 -14.11 3.95
N GLY A 176 6.54 -15.00 4.87
CA GLY A 176 5.94 -14.60 6.16
C GLY A 176 4.44 -14.29 6.09
N LEU A 177 3.82 -14.40 4.91
CA LEU A 177 2.37 -14.28 4.77
C LEU A 177 1.66 -15.56 5.19
N ALA A 178 0.53 -15.40 5.89
CA ALA A 178 -0.41 -16.48 6.16
C ALA A 178 -1.13 -16.92 4.89
N ALA A 179 -1.59 -18.18 4.83
CA ALA A 179 -2.26 -18.73 3.65
C ALA A 179 -3.56 -17.97 3.32
N GLU A 180 -4.22 -17.44 4.35
CA GLU A 180 -5.44 -16.64 4.26
C GLU A 180 -5.19 -15.32 3.53
N HIS A 181 -4.06 -14.65 3.77
CA HIS A 181 -3.68 -13.44 3.02
C HIS A 181 -3.46 -13.75 1.54
N LEU A 182 -2.83 -14.89 1.23
CA LEU A 182 -2.61 -15.30 -0.16
C LEU A 182 -3.94 -15.58 -0.88
N TRP A 183 -4.85 -16.31 -0.23
CA TRP A 183 -6.18 -16.60 -0.79
C TRP A 183 -7.05 -15.36 -0.95
N GLY A 184 -7.11 -14.50 0.06
CA GLY A 184 -7.85 -13.23 -0.01
C GLY A 184 -7.29 -12.32 -1.12
N SER A 185 -5.96 -12.20 -1.19
CA SER A 185 -5.27 -11.46 -2.26
C SER A 185 -5.57 -12.03 -3.65
N ALA A 186 -5.57 -13.36 -3.82
CA ALA A 186 -5.87 -14.00 -5.09
C ALA A 186 -7.33 -13.74 -5.54
N LEU A 187 -8.29 -13.76 -4.60
CA LEU A 187 -9.68 -13.43 -4.89
C LEU A 187 -9.86 -11.97 -5.32
N ILE A 188 -9.21 -11.03 -4.62
CA ILE A 188 -9.22 -9.60 -4.98
C ILE A 188 -8.59 -9.40 -6.37
N PHE A 189 -7.47 -10.07 -6.65
CA PHE A 189 -6.83 -10.04 -7.97
C PHE A 189 -7.79 -10.52 -9.06
N CYS A 190 -8.43 -11.68 -8.88
CA CYS A 190 -9.39 -12.21 -9.84
C CYS A 190 -10.58 -11.26 -10.05
N ALA A 191 -11.10 -10.64 -8.99
CA ALA A 191 -12.18 -9.66 -9.08
C ALA A 191 -11.77 -8.46 -9.95
N CYS A 192 -10.57 -7.92 -9.76
CA CYS A 192 -10.07 -6.80 -10.56
C CYS A 192 -9.86 -7.18 -12.03
N ILE A 193 -9.29 -8.36 -12.31
CA ILE A 193 -9.09 -8.85 -13.68
C ILE A 193 -10.43 -9.08 -14.38
N PHE A 194 -11.41 -9.67 -13.68
CA PHE A 194 -12.76 -9.85 -14.23
C PHE A 194 -13.46 -8.52 -14.49
N ALA A 195 -13.29 -7.52 -13.62
CA ALA A 195 -13.85 -6.19 -13.85
C ALA A 195 -13.26 -5.48 -15.08
N LEU A 196 -12.04 -5.85 -15.50
CA LEU A 196 -11.39 -5.31 -16.71
C LEU A 196 -11.72 -6.07 -18.00
N ILE A 197 -12.40 -7.22 -17.92
CA ILE A 197 -12.77 -8.01 -19.11
C ILE A 197 -13.47 -7.14 -20.17
N PRO A 198 -14.48 -6.32 -19.86
CA PRO A 198 -15.13 -5.48 -20.86
C PRO A 198 -14.15 -4.52 -21.55
N SER A 199 -13.24 -3.90 -20.78
CA SER A 199 -12.21 -3.02 -21.34
C SER A 199 -11.27 -3.76 -22.31
N PHE A 200 -10.83 -4.98 -21.96
CA PHE A 200 -10.00 -5.78 -22.86
C PHE A 200 -10.73 -6.18 -24.14
N TYR A 201 -11.99 -6.60 -24.04
CA TYR A 201 -12.79 -6.95 -25.23
C TYR A 201 -13.02 -5.75 -26.13
N THR A 202 -13.37 -4.57 -25.58
CA THR A 202 -13.55 -3.33 -26.35
C THR A 202 -12.28 -2.92 -27.11
N ILE A 203 -11.09 -3.16 -26.56
CA ILE A 203 -9.83 -2.86 -27.24
C ILE A 203 -9.57 -3.81 -28.42
N ILE A 204 -9.95 -5.09 -28.29
CA ILE A 204 -9.76 -6.10 -29.33
C ILE A 204 -10.79 -5.95 -30.44
N ASP A 205 -12.06 -5.74 -30.06
CA ASP A 205 -13.19 -5.61 -30.96
C ASP A 205 -14.13 -4.50 -30.43
N PRO A 206 -14.00 -3.25 -30.95
CA PRO A 206 -14.82 -2.12 -30.53
C PRO A 206 -16.33 -2.34 -30.75
N ASP A 207 -16.70 -3.21 -31.70
CA ASP A 207 -18.10 -3.50 -32.05
C ASP A 207 -18.69 -4.65 -31.22
N PHE A 208 -17.93 -5.28 -30.32
CA PHE A 208 -18.38 -6.47 -29.58
C PHE A 208 -19.63 -6.21 -28.72
N PHE A 209 -19.71 -5.03 -28.10
CA PHE A 209 -20.83 -4.65 -27.22
C PHE A 209 -21.96 -3.91 -27.94
N ARG A 210 -22.12 -4.05 -29.26
CA ARG A 210 -23.13 -3.35 -30.07
C ARG A 210 -24.60 -3.53 -29.63
N TYR A 211 -24.88 -4.51 -28.78
CA TYR A 211 -26.20 -4.72 -28.16
C TYR A 211 -26.45 -3.86 -26.90
N ALA A 212 -25.41 -3.19 -26.39
CA ALA A 212 -25.43 -2.17 -25.36
C ALA A 212 -24.86 -0.87 -25.93
N ASP A 213 -24.96 0.24 -25.20
CA ASP A 213 -24.23 1.45 -25.58
C ASP A 213 -22.73 1.12 -25.59
N PRO A 214 -22.03 1.28 -26.73
CA PRO A 214 -20.65 0.83 -26.86
C PRO A 214 -19.79 1.55 -25.82
N ILE A 215 -19.01 0.78 -25.05
CA ILE A 215 -18.00 1.33 -24.16
C ILE A 215 -17.04 2.15 -25.04
N PRO A 216 -16.92 3.47 -24.84
CA PRO A 216 -15.99 4.27 -25.63
C PRO A 216 -14.58 3.73 -25.46
N LEU A 217 -13.80 3.67 -26.54
CA LEU A 217 -12.41 3.19 -26.50
C LEU A 217 -11.58 3.96 -25.45
N ARG A 218 -11.92 5.24 -25.24
CA ARG A 218 -11.40 6.09 -24.17
C ARG A 218 -11.57 5.46 -22.78
N VAL A 219 -12.74 4.96 -22.45
CA VAL A 219 -13.05 4.34 -21.15
C VAL A 219 -12.22 3.09 -20.94
N ALA A 220 -12.05 2.26 -21.98
CA ALA A 220 -11.26 1.04 -21.91
C ALA A 220 -9.77 1.31 -21.61
N TYR A 221 -9.16 2.26 -22.34
CA TYR A 221 -7.77 2.65 -22.06
C TYR A 221 -7.62 3.28 -20.67
N ASN A 222 -8.53 4.17 -20.28
CA ASN A 222 -8.48 4.82 -18.98
C ASN A 222 -8.62 3.80 -17.83
N SER A 223 -9.45 2.77 -17.97
CA SER A 223 -9.58 1.69 -16.98
C SER A 223 -8.27 0.92 -16.79
N LEU A 224 -7.55 0.63 -17.90
CA LEU A 224 -6.23 -0.03 -17.83
C LEU A 224 -5.16 0.89 -17.22
N PHE A 225 -5.15 2.17 -17.58
CA PHE A 225 -4.22 3.13 -16.99
C PHE A 225 -4.52 3.38 -15.50
N PHE A 226 -5.79 3.38 -15.10
CA PHE A 226 -6.21 3.45 -13.70
C PHE A 226 -5.66 2.26 -12.91
N LEU A 227 -5.78 1.04 -13.44
CA LEU A 227 -5.16 -0.14 -12.84
C LEU A 227 -3.64 0.03 -12.71
N SER A 228 -2.98 0.60 -13.72
CA SER A 228 -1.52 0.85 -13.68
C SER A 228 -1.10 1.81 -12.56
N ALA A 229 -1.99 2.70 -12.10
CA ALA A 229 -1.75 3.58 -10.97
C ALA A 229 -1.60 2.82 -9.64
N CYS A 230 -2.13 1.59 -9.55
CA CYS A 230 -1.99 0.75 -8.37
C CYS A 230 -0.55 0.27 -8.16
N VAL A 231 0.29 0.24 -9.21
CA VAL A 231 1.70 -0.16 -9.14
C VAL A 231 2.53 0.83 -8.32
N PRO A 232 2.59 2.14 -8.64
CA PRO A 232 3.32 3.11 -7.83
C PRO A 232 2.71 3.26 -6.43
N ALA A 233 1.40 3.10 -6.27
CA ALA A 233 0.76 3.07 -4.94
C ALA A 233 1.28 1.91 -4.06
N ALA A 234 1.26 0.68 -4.58
CA ALA A 234 1.79 -0.49 -3.88
C ALA A 234 3.29 -0.36 -3.57
N ALA A 235 4.08 0.15 -4.54
CA ALA A 235 5.49 0.42 -4.34
C ALA A 235 5.74 1.47 -3.25
N SER A 236 4.94 2.54 -3.20
CA SER A 236 5.02 3.58 -2.17
C SER A 236 4.71 3.01 -0.78
N GLN A 237 3.68 2.18 -0.67
CA GLN A 237 3.31 1.52 0.60
C GLN A 237 4.45 0.66 1.14
N LEU A 238 5.02 -0.21 0.31
CA LEU A 238 6.15 -1.05 0.71
C LEU A 238 7.40 -0.25 1.04
N TYR A 239 7.62 0.84 0.32
CA TYR A 239 8.76 1.72 0.61
C TYR A 239 8.61 2.41 1.96
N LYS A 240 7.41 2.88 2.32
CA LYS A 240 7.09 3.44 3.64
C LYS A 240 7.34 2.44 4.74
N GLU A 241 6.84 1.21 4.59
CA GLU A 241 7.05 0.14 5.55
C GLU A 241 8.54 -0.19 5.73
N HIS A 242 9.27 -0.35 4.62
CA HIS A 242 10.70 -0.63 4.64
C HIS A 242 11.49 0.45 5.38
N VAL A 243 11.18 1.73 5.12
CA VAL A 243 11.87 2.84 5.77
C VAL A 243 11.54 2.89 7.27
N PHE A 244 10.28 2.70 7.68
CA PHE A 244 9.94 2.65 9.10
C PHE A 244 10.62 1.48 9.83
N LEU A 245 10.70 0.30 9.20
CA LEU A 245 11.42 -0.85 9.75
C LEU A 245 12.93 -0.61 9.88
N GLN A 246 13.53 0.09 8.91
CA GLN A 246 14.97 0.34 8.88
C GLN A 246 15.43 1.30 9.97
N TYR A 247 14.66 2.36 10.25
CA TYR A 247 15.08 3.38 11.21
C TYR A 247 14.68 3.09 12.66
N LYS A 248 13.75 2.16 12.92
CA LYS A 248 13.35 1.68 14.26
C LYS A 248 13.07 2.77 15.31
N GLN A 249 12.88 4.01 14.90
CA GLN A 249 12.67 5.16 15.78
C GLN A 249 11.19 5.53 15.81
N PRO A 250 10.68 5.99 16.96
CA PRO A 250 9.34 6.59 17.02
C PRO A 250 9.38 7.89 16.22
N VAL A 251 9.00 7.82 14.94
CA VAL A 251 8.94 9.01 14.10
C VAL A 251 7.68 9.78 14.44
N ASN A 252 7.82 11.10 14.64
CA ASN A 252 6.66 11.96 14.81
C ASN A 252 5.84 11.99 13.51
N VAL A 253 4.70 11.30 13.52
CA VAL A 253 3.80 11.11 12.37
C VAL A 253 3.39 12.45 11.76
N HIS A 254 3.12 13.47 12.57
CA HIS A 254 2.70 14.79 12.08
C HIS A 254 3.81 15.48 11.28
N LYS A 255 5.08 15.37 11.72
CA LYS A 255 6.21 15.96 10.99
C LYS A 255 6.46 15.27 9.66
N VAL A 256 6.35 13.93 9.62
CA VAL A 256 6.47 13.16 8.38
C VAL A 256 5.33 13.49 7.43
N ASN A 257 4.08 13.52 7.91
CA ASN A 257 2.92 13.86 7.08
C ASN A 257 3.02 15.28 6.52
N LEU A 258 3.48 16.24 7.32
CA LEU A 258 3.74 17.61 6.85
C LEU A 258 4.82 17.62 5.76
N LEU A 259 5.96 16.98 6.00
CA LEU A 259 7.07 16.94 5.04
C LEU A 259 6.66 16.23 3.73
N LEU A 260 5.95 15.11 3.85
CA LEU A 260 5.39 14.37 2.72
C LEU A 260 4.43 15.24 1.91
N SER A 261 3.53 15.97 2.58
CA SER A 261 2.57 16.87 1.92
C SER A 261 3.27 18.02 1.18
N VAL A 262 4.34 18.60 1.76
CA VAL A 262 5.14 19.64 1.10
C VAL A 262 5.79 19.09 -0.17
N PHE A 263 6.42 17.91 -0.11
CA PHE A 263 7.00 17.28 -1.31
C PHE A 263 5.94 16.92 -2.34
N GLN A 264 4.80 16.37 -1.92
CA GLN A 264 3.69 16.06 -2.82
C GLN A 264 3.20 17.32 -3.53
N PHE A 265 3.04 18.44 -2.82
CA PHE A 265 2.65 19.72 -3.43
C PHE A 265 3.66 20.20 -4.48
N VAL A 266 4.96 20.13 -4.17
CA VAL A 266 6.02 20.50 -5.12
C VAL A 266 6.01 19.60 -6.35
N PHE A 267 5.95 18.27 -6.17
CA PHE A 267 5.93 17.34 -7.30
C PHE A 267 4.67 17.44 -8.14
N VAL A 268 3.50 17.64 -7.51
CA VAL A 268 2.24 17.92 -8.22
C VAL A 268 2.41 19.16 -9.08
N SER A 269 2.87 20.27 -8.50
CA SER A 269 3.05 21.54 -9.22
C SER A 269 3.98 21.39 -10.43
N VAL A 270 5.05 20.59 -10.32
CA VAL A 270 6.00 20.35 -11.41
C VAL A 270 5.45 19.37 -12.45
N LEU A 271 4.70 18.35 -12.05
CA LEU A 271 4.19 17.31 -12.94
C LEU A 271 2.87 17.70 -13.62
N SER A 272 2.09 18.62 -13.05
CA SER A 272 0.79 19.04 -13.59
C SER A 272 0.81 19.51 -15.05
N PRO A 273 1.75 20.37 -15.51
CA PRO A 273 1.80 20.77 -16.92
C PRO A 273 2.08 19.60 -17.88
N LEU A 274 2.89 18.63 -17.43
CA LEU A 274 3.22 17.44 -18.21
C LEU A 274 2.02 16.50 -18.32
N VAL A 275 1.29 16.36 -17.21
CA VAL A 275 0.09 15.53 -17.11
C VAL A 275 -1.09 16.14 -17.87
N PHE A 276 -1.20 17.46 -17.95
CA PHE A 276 -2.29 18.15 -18.64
C PHE A 276 -2.49 17.67 -20.08
N THR A 277 -1.40 17.53 -20.84
CA THR A 277 -1.45 17.04 -22.23
C THR A 277 -1.98 15.61 -22.37
N LEU A 278 -1.84 14.80 -21.32
CA LEU A 278 -2.28 13.40 -21.31
C LEU A 278 -3.78 13.24 -21.06
N GLN A 279 -4.51 14.30 -20.69
CA GLN A 279 -5.97 14.23 -20.48
C GLN A 279 -6.74 13.82 -21.74
N GLY A 280 -6.22 14.22 -22.92
CA GLY A 280 -6.79 13.83 -24.21
C GLY A 280 -6.58 12.36 -24.57
N LEU A 281 -5.73 11.62 -23.82
CA LEU A 281 -5.36 10.25 -24.19
C LEU A 281 -6.60 9.35 -24.29
N GLY A 282 -6.74 8.70 -25.44
CA GLY A 282 -7.87 7.82 -25.75
C GLY A 282 -9.08 8.52 -26.35
N SER A 283 -9.04 9.83 -26.65
CA SER A 283 -10.05 10.49 -27.48
C SER A 283 -10.12 9.84 -28.87
N GLU A 284 -11.29 9.86 -29.50
CA GLU A 284 -11.48 9.35 -30.87
C GLU A 284 -10.68 10.16 -31.91
N ASP A 285 -10.39 11.42 -31.60
CA ASP A 285 -9.59 12.28 -32.46
C ASP A 285 -8.14 11.77 -32.56
N ALA A 286 -7.66 11.62 -33.81
CA ALA A 286 -6.30 11.19 -34.12
C ALA A 286 -5.21 12.14 -33.56
N ILE A 287 -5.59 13.33 -33.11
CA ILE A 287 -4.71 14.39 -32.63
C ILE A 287 -5.08 14.75 -31.17
N TRP A 288 -5.15 13.76 -30.29
CA TRP A 288 -5.49 13.96 -28.87
C TRP A 288 -4.63 15.01 -28.14
N TYR A 289 -3.38 15.21 -28.56
CA TYR A 289 -2.46 16.17 -27.96
C TYR A 289 -2.81 17.63 -28.27
N THR A 290 -3.69 17.90 -29.24
CA THR A 290 -4.18 19.26 -29.50
C THR A 290 -5.41 19.65 -28.67
N LEU A 291 -6.08 18.68 -28.02
CA LEU A 291 -7.23 19.00 -27.14
C LEU A 291 -6.78 19.73 -25.86
N TYR A 292 -5.60 19.40 -25.34
CA TYR A 292 -5.07 19.97 -24.09
C TYR A 292 -3.61 20.41 -24.29
N PRO A 293 -3.35 21.48 -25.06
CA PRO A 293 -1.99 21.93 -25.31
C PRO A 293 -1.35 22.44 -24.02
N SER A 294 -0.10 22.04 -23.76
CA SER A 294 0.63 22.45 -22.54
C SER A 294 0.82 23.97 -22.40
N SER A 295 0.73 24.72 -23.50
CA SER A 295 0.79 26.20 -23.49
C SER A 295 -0.35 26.82 -22.69
N ASP A 296 -1.50 26.16 -22.65
CA ASP A 296 -2.74 26.71 -22.09
C ASP A 296 -2.93 26.27 -20.64
N PHE A 297 -1.96 25.55 -20.07
CA PHE A 297 -2.01 25.03 -18.70
C PHE A 297 -2.21 26.16 -17.67
N SER A 298 -1.48 27.27 -17.81
CA SER A 298 -1.59 28.37 -16.85
C SER A 298 -2.95 29.06 -16.92
N GLU A 299 -3.53 29.18 -18.12
CA GLU A 299 -4.86 29.74 -18.31
C GLU A 299 -5.92 28.82 -17.70
N ASN A 300 -5.87 27.51 -18.02
CA ASN A 300 -6.71 26.49 -17.40
C ASN A 300 -6.60 26.49 -15.87
N PHE A 301 -5.41 26.70 -15.32
CA PHE A 301 -5.20 26.75 -13.87
C PHE A 301 -5.89 27.98 -13.25
N VAL A 302 -5.72 29.15 -13.87
CA VAL A 302 -6.37 30.40 -13.39
C VAL A 302 -7.89 30.29 -13.49
N ASP A 303 -8.39 29.76 -14.60
CA ASP A 303 -9.83 29.59 -14.81
C ASP A 303 -10.42 28.51 -13.91
N GLY A 304 -9.66 27.45 -13.61
CA GLY A 304 -10.02 26.47 -12.58
C GLY A 304 -10.14 27.09 -11.19
N LEU A 305 -9.27 28.04 -10.83
CA LEU A 305 -9.40 28.82 -9.59
C LEU A 305 -10.60 29.77 -9.65
N SER A 306 -10.84 30.43 -10.77
CA SER A 306 -12.04 31.25 -10.97
C SER A 306 -13.31 30.42 -10.82
N CYS A 307 -13.37 29.24 -11.44
CA CYS A 307 -14.46 28.27 -11.31
C CYS A 307 -14.65 27.82 -9.85
N PHE A 308 -13.56 27.53 -9.14
CA PHE A 308 -13.59 27.20 -7.71
C PHE A 308 -14.22 28.30 -6.85
N PHE A 309 -14.01 29.59 -7.19
CA PHE A 309 -14.62 30.72 -6.49
C PHE A 309 -15.94 31.20 -7.08
N TRP A 310 -16.53 30.49 -8.05
CA TRP A 310 -17.73 30.93 -8.79
C TRP A 310 -17.51 32.28 -9.50
N LEU A 311 -16.36 32.49 -10.12
CA LEU A 311 -16.03 33.73 -10.83
C LEU A 311 -15.89 33.54 -12.35
N LEU A 312 -16.00 32.30 -12.85
CA LEU A 312 -15.86 31.99 -14.27
C LEU A 312 -17.21 32.20 -14.99
N ASP A 313 -17.20 32.96 -16.08
CA ASP A 313 -18.39 33.25 -16.87
C ASP A 313 -18.99 31.98 -17.50
N ASP A 314 -20.33 31.92 -17.58
CA ASP A 314 -21.04 30.75 -18.12
C ASP A 314 -20.71 30.47 -19.60
N GLU A 315 -20.41 31.52 -20.38
CA GLU A 315 -20.00 31.38 -21.79
C GLU A 315 -18.66 30.65 -21.92
N ASP A 316 -17.70 30.97 -21.04
CA ASP A 316 -16.40 30.31 -21.00
C ASP A 316 -16.54 28.85 -20.53
N GLN A 317 -17.43 28.58 -19.57
CA GLN A 317 -17.72 27.22 -19.10
C GLN A 317 -18.23 26.30 -20.22
N GLU A 318 -19.03 26.83 -21.15
CA GLU A 318 -19.64 26.04 -22.23
C GLU A 318 -18.77 25.90 -23.48
N THR A 319 -17.96 26.92 -23.82
CA THR A 319 -17.34 27.02 -25.16
C THR A 319 -15.82 26.98 -25.15
N LYS A 320 -15.17 27.34 -24.04
CA LYS A 320 -13.71 27.51 -23.99
C LYS A 320 -12.97 26.16 -23.94
N TYR A 321 -13.60 25.14 -23.37
CA TYR A 321 -12.98 23.86 -23.08
C TYR A 321 -13.56 22.72 -23.95
N PRO A 322 -12.75 21.69 -24.29
CA PRO A 322 -13.27 20.51 -24.97
C PRO A 322 -14.40 19.79 -24.21
N GLU A 323 -14.37 19.90 -22.88
CA GLU A 323 -15.37 19.34 -21.99
C GLU A 323 -16.01 20.48 -21.18
N LYS A 324 -17.34 20.49 -21.12
CA LYS A 324 -18.09 21.52 -20.41
C LYS A 324 -17.69 21.55 -18.94
N ALA A 325 -17.23 22.71 -18.47
CA ALA A 325 -16.98 22.91 -17.06
C ALA A 325 -18.30 23.16 -16.34
N SER A 326 -18.49 22.57 -15.16
CA SER A 326 -19.61 22.90 -14.27
C SER A 326 -19.02 23.42 -12.97
N CYS A 327 -19.13 24.73 -12.75
CA CYS A 327 -18.63 25.37 -11.53
C CYS A 327 -19.62 25.26 -10.36
N ASP A 328 -20.77 24.64 -10.62
CA ASP A 328 -21.84 24.49 -9.66
C ASP A 328 -21.40 23.68 -8.44
N TRP A 329 -21.51 24.26 -7.24
CA TRP A 329 -21.18 23.62 -5.96
C TRP A 329 -19.73 23.16 -5.78
N VAL A 330 -18.80 23.56 -6.66
CA VAL A 330 -17.39 23.10 -6.62
C VAL A 330 -16.72 23.44 -5.28
N LEU A 331 -16.89 24.68 -4.78
CA LEU A 331 -16.35 25.11 -3.49
C LEU A 331 -16.85 24.26 -2.31
N PRO A 332 -18.17 24.18 -2.03
CA PRO A 332 -18.67 23.39 -0.90
C PRO A 332 -18.38 21.90 -1.05
N LEU A 333 -18.40 21.34 -2.27
CA LEU A 333 -18.03 19.95 -2.52
C LEU A 333 -16.56 19.70 -2.17
N THR A 334 -15.65 20.57 -2.60
CA THR A 334 -14.22 20.44 -2.32
C THR A 334 -13.91 20.60 -0.84
N ILE A 335 -14.53 21.58 -0.16
CA ILE A 335 -14.38 21.76 1.29
C ILE A 335 -14.90 20.53 2.04
N THR A 336 -16.09 20.03 1.66
CA THR A 336 -16.66 18.82 2.27
C THR A 336 -15.76 17.62 2.06
N HIS A 337 -15.22 17.45 0.85
CA HIS A 337 -14.27 16.39 0.54
C HIS A 337 -12.99 16.48 1.38
N ALA A 338 -12.39 17.67 1.49
CA ALA A 338 -11.22 17.91 2.33
C ALA A 338 -11.49 17.59 3.81
N ILE A 339 -12.63 18.02 4.34
CA ILE A 339 -13.06 17.69 5.70
C ILE A 339 -13.22 16.18 5.87
N CYS A 340 -13.87 15.49 4.92
CA CYS A 340 -14.02 14.04 4.95
C CYS A 340 -12.66 13.32 4.98
N ILE A 341 -11.69 13.74 4.15
CA ILE A 341 -10.34 13.16 4.16
C ILE A 341 -9.67 13.36 5.52
N ILE A 342 -9.74 14.56 6.10
CA ILE A 342 -9.17 14.86 7.41
C ILE A 342 -9.84 14.01 8.50
N LEU A 343 -11.17 13.88 8.48
CA LEU A 343 -11.93 13.07 9.43
C LEU A 343 -11.57 11.59 9.32
N VAL A 344 -11.46 11.05 8.10
CA VAL A 344 -11.03 9.66 7.88
C VAL A 344 -9.59 9.46 8.37
N GLY A 345 -8.67 10.38 8.04
CA GLY A 345 -7.28 10.32 8.51
C GLY A 345 -7.19 10.31 10.04
N THR A 346 -7.88 11.24 10.70
CA THR A 346 -7.90 11.30 12.18
C THR A 346 -8.58 10.09 12.82
N ALA A 347 -9.60 9.51 12.18
CA ALA A 347 -10.24 8.28 12.63
C ALA A 347 -9.28 7.09 12.54
N VAL A 348 -8.58 6.94 11.41
CA VAL A 348 -7.57 5.89 11.21
C VAL A 348 -6.44 6.04 12.23
N ASP A 349 -5.90 7.24 12.41
CA ASP A 349 -4.84 7.51 13.40
C ASP A 349 -5.28 7.12 14.82
N LYS A 350 -6.50 7.50 15.22
CA LYS A 350 -7.04 7.13 16.54
C LYS A 350 -7.21 5.63 16.69
N ILE A 351 -7.75 4.95 15.67
CA ILE A 351 -7.96 3.50 15.70
C ILE A 351 -6.62 2.77 15.81
N VAL A 352 -5.62 3.18 15.03
CA VAL A 352 -4.26 2.62 15.08
C VAL A 352 -3.63 2.88 16.45
N SER A 353 -3.75 4.10 16.99
CA SER A 353 -3.21 4.46 18.31
C SER A 353 -3.86 3.69 19.47
N ALA A 354 -5.12 3.26 19.31
CA ALA A 354 -5.82 2.48 20.32
C ALA A 354 -5.38 1.00 20.36
N GLY A 355 -4.49 0.57 19.46
CA GLY A 355 -4.02 -0.82 19.37
C GLY A 355 -5.13 -1.81 19.02
N SER A 356 -6.28 -1.34 18.53
CA SER A 356 -7.44 -2.19 18.27
C SER A 356 -7.47 -2.65 16.81
N THR A 357 -6.47 -3.44 16.42
CA THR A 357 -6.33 -3.97 15.05
C THR A 357 -7.59 -4.68 14.55
N LYS A 358 -8.29 -5.41 15.44
CA LYS A 358 -9.56 -6.06 15.13
C LYS A 358 -10.66 -5.07 14.70
N ILE A 359 -10.74 -3.90 15.32
CA ILE A 359 -11.73 -2.88 14.98
C ILE A 359 -11.34 -2.23 13.64
N THR A 360 -10.05 -1.97 13.42
CA THR A 360 -9.53 -1.43 12.15
C THR A 360 -9.96 -2.30 10.96
N HIS A 361 -9.75 -3.61 11.06
CA HIS A 361 -10.08 -4.53 9.96
C HIS A 361 -11.57 -4.57 9.62
N ARG A 362 -12.44 -4.58 10.65
CA ARG A 362 -13.89 -4.53 10.44
C ARG A 362 -14.34 -3.19 9.87
N GLY A 363 -13.75 -2.09 10.34
CA GLY A 363 -14.02 -0.75 9.84
C GLY A 363 -13.62 -0.59 8.37
N ILE A 364 -12.44 -1.08 7.98
CA ILE A 364 -11.97 -1.07 6.59
C ILE A 364 -12.91 -1.87 5.70
N SER A 365 -13.24 -3.11 6.08
CA SER A 365 -14.15 -3.95 5.29
C SER A 365 -15.55 -3.32 5.15
N ALA A 366 -16.13 -2.83 6.24
CA ALA A 366 -17.42 -2.15 6.21
C ALA A 366 -17.39 -0.86 5.35
N GLY A 367 -16.29 -0.10 5.42
CA GLY A 367 -16.07 1.09 4.60
C GLY A 367 -16.01 0.77 3.11
N ILE A 368 -15.29 -0.30 2.73
CA ILE A 368 -15.23 -0.78 1.34
C ILE A 368 -16.63 -1.20 0.87
N ILE A 369 -17.36 -2.00 1.65
CA ILE A 369 -18.72 -2.44 1.29
C ILE A 369 -19.64 -1.22 1.09
N LEU A 370 -19.61 -0.26 2.02
CA LEU A 370 -20.44 0.94 1.95
C LEU A 370 -20.07 1.82 0.74
N ALA A 371 -18.77 1.98 0.47
CA ALA A 371 -18.29 2.73 -0.69
C ALA A 371 -18.74 2.08 -2.00
N VAL A 372 -18.58 0.76 -2.13
CA VAL A 372 -18.99 0.05 -3.36
C VAL A 372 -20.51 0.12 -3.54
N VAL A 373 -21.30 -0.13 -2.49
CA VAL A 373 -22.77 -0.03 -2.58
C VAL A 373 -23.21 1.39 -2.91
N GLY A 374 -22.59 2.39 -2.29
CA GLY A 374 -22.86 3.81 -2.58
C GLY A 374 -22.55 4.17 -4.03
N MET A 375 -21.39 3.73 -4.55
CA MET A 375 -21.02 3.97 -5.95
C MET A 375 -21.90 3.19 -6.93
N ALA A 376 -22.32 1.96 -6.60
CA ALA A 376 -23.25 1.22 -7.43
C ALA A 376 -24.63 1.90 -7.51
N ILE A 377 -25.13 2.42 -6.38
CA ILE A 377 -26.37 3.22 -6.36
C ILE A 377 -26.19 4.49 -7.19
N TYR A 378 -25.04 5.16 -7.09
CA TYR A 378 -24.73 6.34 -7.86
C TYR A 378 -24.69 6.05 -9.37
N ASP A 379 -24.03 4.96 -9.78
CA ASP A 379 -23.94 4.55 -11.19
C ASP A 379 -25.33 4.27 -11.79
N PHE A 380 -26.27 3.72 -11.02
CA PHE A 380 -27.66 3.53 -11.48
C PHE A 380 -28.38 4.84 -11.80
N HIS A 381 -27.95 5.97 -11.24
CA HIS A 381 -28.54 7.29 -11.52
C HIS A 381 -27.88 7.99 -12.72
N ILE A 382 -26.75 7.48 -13.22
CA ILE A 382 -26.03 8.07 -14.35
C ILE A 382 -26.17 7.16 -15.58
N PRO A 383 -27.04 7.51 -16.55
CA PRO A 383 -27.28 6.66 -17.71
C PRO A 383 -26.01 6.43 -18.57
N GLN A 384 -25.02 7.33 -18.50
CA GLN A 384 -23.77 7.24 -19.25
C GLN A 384 -22.88 6.04 -18.85
N PHE A 385 -23.11 5.44 -17.69
CA PHE A 385 -22.31 4.30 -17.20
C PHE A 385 -23.06 2.96 -17.27
N SER A 386 -24.26 2.91 -17.85
CA SER A 386 -25.01 1.66 -18.00
C SER A 386 -24.62 0.95 -19.30
N TYR A 387 -23.73 -0.05 -19.18
CA TYR A 387 -23.25 -0.85 -20.31
C TYR A 387 -24.06 -2.14 -20.53
N GLY A 388 -25.28 -2.18 -20.00
CA GLY A 388 -26.21 -3.29 -20.13
C GLY A 388 -26.07 -4.40 -19.07
N PRO A 389 -27.06 -5.28 -18.99
CA PRO A 389 -27.25 -6.21 -17.86
C PRO A 389 -26.11 -7.22 -17.70
N PHE A 390 -25.37 -7.53 -18.78
CA PHE A 390 -24.23 -8.43 -18.72
C PHE A 390 -23.04 -7.80 -17.99
N VAL A 391 -22.70 -6.54 -18.31
CA VAL A 391 -21.60 -5.80 -17.67
C VAL A 391 -21.96 -5.49 -16.22
N ASP A 392 -23.21 -5.11 -15.97
CA ASP A 392 -23.72 -4.88 -14.61
C ASP A 392 -23.66 -6.17 -13.77
N GLY A 393 -24.07 -7.30 -14.33
CA GLY A 393 -23.98 -8.62 -13.69
C GLY A 393 -22.54 -9.06 -13.39
N LEU A 394 -21.61 -8.79 -14.31
CA LEU A 394 -20.18 -9.04 -14.10
C LEU A 394 -19.62 -8.14 -12.99
N THR A 395 -20.00 -6.87 -12.97
CA THR A 395 -19.60 -5.91 -11.93
C THR A 395 -20.11 -6.35 -10.55
N LEU A 396 -21.36 -6.82 -10.47
CA LEU A 396 -21.93 -7.39 -9.23
C LEU A 396 -21.16 -8.65 -8.78
N LEU A 397 -20.79 -9.54 -9.71
CA LEU A 397 -19.98 -10.71 -9.38
C LEU A 397 -18.59 -10.30 -8.84
N CYS A 398 -17.94 -9.34 -9.49
CA CYS A 398 -16.65 -8.80 -9.05
C CYS A 398 -16.75 -8.18 -7.65
N LEU A 399 -17.82 -7.45 -7.38
CA LEU A 399 -18.14 -6.88 -6.07
C LEU A 399 -18.24 -7.98 -5.00
N ILE A 400 -18.99 -9.05 -5.27
CA ILE A 400 -19.12 -10.18 -4.34
C ILE A 400 -17.75 -10.83 -4.07
N MET A 401 -16.97 -11.07 -5.13
CA MET A 401 -15.63 -11.63 -5.00
C MET A 401 -14.69 -10.72 -4.20
N LEU A 402 -14.79 -9.40 -4.38
CA LEU A 402 -13.99 -8.41 -3.67
C LEU A 402 -14.36 -8.35 -2.18
N ILE A 403 -15.64 -8.42 -1.83
CA ILE A 403 -16.10 -8.47 -0.43
C ILE A 403 -15.57 -9.73 0.25
N LEU A 404 -15.75 -10.90 -0.38
CA LEU A 404 -15.27 -12.19 0.15
C LEU A 404 -13.74 -12.21 0.26
N GLY A 405 -13.04 -11.71 -0.76
CA GLY A 405 -11.58 -11.62 -0.77
C GLY A 405 -11.06 -10.71 0.33
N SER A 406 -11.68 -9.55 0.53
CA SER A 406 -11.32 -8.58 1.59
C SER A 406 -11.60 -9.14 2.98
N GLU A 407 -12.73 -9.84 3.17
CA GLU A 407 -13.04 -10.50 4.44
C GLU A 407 -12.01 -11.59 4.77
N ILE A 408 -11.69 -12.47 3.82
CA ILE A 408 -10.68 -13.52 4.00
C ILE A 408 -9.30 -12.90 4.27
N TYR A 409 -8.92 -11.88 3.49
CA TYR A 409 -7.63 -11.20 3.62
C TYR A 409 -7.45 -10.54 4.99
N HIS A 410 -8.50 -9.91 5.54
CA HIS A 410 -8.43 -9.21 6.81
C HIS A 410 -8.84 -10.06 8.03
N ARG A 411 -9.27 -11.31 7.84
CA ARG A 411 -9.65 -12.20 8.95
C ARG A 411 -8.48 -12.57 9.84
N VAL A 412 -7.31 -12.72 9.26
CA VAL A 412 -6.07 -12.99 10.00
C VAL A 412 -5.37 -11.66 10.21
N SER A 413 -5.22 -11.24 11.46
CA SER A 413 -4.33 -10.14 11.78
C SER A 413 -2.91 -10.60 11.48
N MET A 414 -2.16 -9.84 10.68
CA MET A 414 -0.72 -10.05 10.61
C MET A 414 -0.15 -10.00 12.02
N PRO A 415 0.77 -10.91 12.40
CA PRO A 415 1.43 -10.80 13.69
C PRO A 415 2.03 -9.40 13.76
N GLU A 416 1.56 -8.60 14.73
CA GLU A 416 2.07 -7.24 14.90
C GLU A 416 3.59 -7.34 14.97
N SER A 417 4.29 -6.58 14.12
CA SER A 417 5.72 -6.44 14.25
C SER A 417 5.95 -5.76 15.60
N THR A 418 6.16 -6.57 16.63
CA THR A 418 6.49 -6.08 17.96
C THR A 418 7.86 -5.44 17.83
N PHE A 419 7.87 -4.13 17.59
CA PHE A 419 9.07 -3.35 17.74
C PHE A 419 9.43 -3.44 19.21
N GLU A 420 10.46 -4.23 19.51
CA GLU A 420 11.15 -4.21 20.79
C GLU A 420 11.79 -2.81 20.89
N THR A 421 10.97 -1.83 21.21
CA THR A 421 11.38 -0.46 21.46
C THR A 421 12.09 -0.52 22.80
N ILE A 422 13.42 -0.59 22.74
CA ILE A 422 14.26 -0.37 23.90
C ILE A 422 14.09 1.11 24.24
N TYR A 423 13.12 1.42 25.09
CA TYR A 423 13.06 2.74 25.71
C TYR A 423 14.34 2.89 26.53
N PRO A 424 15.16 3.93 26.29
CA PRO A 424 16.29 4.19 27.16
C PRO A 424 15.74 4.32 28.59
N THR A 425 16.27 3.51 29.51
CA THR A 425 15.86 3.57 30.91
C THR A 425 16.19 4.96 31.43
N LEU A 426 15.19 5.64 31.99
CA LEU A 426 15.29 6.98 32.56
C LEU A 426 16.33 7.09 33.70
N GLU A 427 16.87 5.96 34.16
CA GLU A 427 17.83 5.87 35.26
C GLU A 427 19.14 6.64 35.00
N ASN A 428 19.56 6.85 33.75
CA ASN A 428 20.79 7.62 33.46
C ASN A 428 20.58 9.12 33.20
N ILE A 429 19.35 9.66 33.29
CA ILE A 429 19.10 11.09 33.03
C ILE A 429 19.26 11.93 34.31
N TYR A 430 19.19 11.31 35.50
CA TYR A 430 19.25 12.02 36.79
C TYR A 430 20.56 11.83 37.56
N ASP A 431 21.51 11.05 37.04
CA ASP A 431 22.78 10.75 37.74
C ASP A 431 23.92 11.74 37.42
N ASP A 432 23.66 12.78 36.59
CA ASP A 432 24.65 13.80 36.19
C ASP A 432 24.35 15.22 36.74
N GLU A 433 23.52 15.36 37.79
CA GLU A 433 23.44 16.58 38.64
C GLU A 433 24.17 16.36 39.98
#